data_AF-A0A5J4WGE8-F1
#
_entry.id   AF-A0A5J4WGE8-F1
#
_cell.length_a   1.000
_cell.length_b   1.000
_cell.length_c   1.000
_cell.angle_alpha   90.00
_cell.angle_beta   90.00
_cell.angle_gamma   90.00
#
_symmetry.space_group_name_H-M   'P 1'
#
loop_
_entity.id
_entity.type
_entity.pdbx_description
1 polymer ?
#
loop_
_entity_poly.entity_id
_entity_poly.type
_entity_poly.pdbx_seq_one_letter_code
_entity_poly.pdbx_strand_id
1 'polypeptide(L)'
;MAKNSNQIISQAVQQELLKRNVDEDDDEKKQLKLINLNPYPGLIRLLDHSDENVVSDAISSIYNLLQCGTDTTPSDLLHPHFEKISAAGIEKLLELFQKSNQNTKVKDKIALCIGRLFRAKEIQNQQMKEQVIGYLISLLYVPDQWAIDQSQIVCMGLVQNEDHPDENVVSDSISSIYNLLQCGTDTTPSDLLHPHFEIIQEEDGIEKLLELFQKSNQNTKVKDKIALCIGRLFRAKEIQNQQMKEQVIGYLISLLYVPDQWAIDQSQIVCMGLVQNEDHPDENVVSDSISSIYNLLLFGTNTSPLDSQHPHFKQISEADGIEKMILLFLRSDQNQNIKDTSALCIGILF
;
A
#
# COMPACT_ATOMS: atom_id res chain seq x y z
N MET A 1 36.51 43.15 8.03
CA MET A 1 35.81 42.99 9.33
C MET A 1 34.46 42.29 9.14
N ALA A 2 34.43 41.02 8.73
CA ALA A 2 33.16 40.30 8.51
C ALA A 2 33.27 38.77 8.69
N LYS A 3 34.30 38.27 9.40
CA LYS A 3 34.52 36.83 9.63
C LYS A 3 34.22 36.36 11.06
N ASN A 4 33.81 37.26 11.96
CA ASN A 4 33.65 36.92 13.39
C ASN A 4 32.19 36.64 13.81
N SER A 5 31.18 37.11 13.07
CA SER A 5 29.79 37.05 13.53
C SER A 5 29.16 35.65 13.39
N ASN A 6 29.46 34.91 12.32
CA ASN A 6 28.89 33.57 12.10
C ASN A 6 29.48 32.51 13.04
N GLN A 7 30.75 32.66 13.43
CA GLN A 7 31.41 31.75 14.37
C GLN A 7 30.89 31.95 15.80
N ILE A 8 30.57 33.20 16.16
CA ILE A 8 29.94 33.55 17.45
C ILE A 8 28.51 33.02 17.53
N ILE A 9 27.72 33.10 16.44
CA ILE A 9 26.35 32.56 16.41
C ILE A 9 26.36 31.03 16.50
N SER A 10 27.24 30.37 15.74
CA SER A 10 27.39 28.90 15.80
C SER A 10 27.83 28.43 17.19
N GLN A 11 28.81 29.09 17.81
CA GLN A 11 29.24 28.73 19.17
C GLN A 11 28.19 29.04 20.25
N ALA A 12 27.43 30.13 20.10
CA ALA A 12 26.33 30.45 21.02
C ALA A 12 25.23 29.39 20.95
N VAL A 13 24.85 28.95 19.74
CA VAL A 13 23.88 27.87 19.54
C VAL A 13 24.41 26.55 20.10
N GLN A 14 25.68 26.22 19.89
CA GLN A 14 26.29 24.99 20.42
C GLN A 14 26.37 24.99 21.96
N GLN A 15 26.67 26.13 22.58
CA GLN A 15 26.74 26.28 24.04
C GLN A 15 25.36 26.26 24.70
N GLU A 16 24.32 26.74 24.01
CA GLU A 16 22.93 26.68 24.48
C GLU A 16 22.40 25.22 24.42
N LEU A 17 22.80 24.46 23.40
CA LEU A 17 22.47 23.04 23.24
C LEU A 17 23.15 22.14 24.28
N LEU A 18 24.36 22.48 24.73
CA LEU A 18 25.11 21.73 25.75
C LEU A 18 24.64 21.99 27.19
N LYS A 19 23.83 23.03 27.45
CA LYS A 19 23.32 23.36 28.80
C LYS A 19 21.96 22.73 29.15
N ARG A 20 21.28 22.07 28.22
CA ARG A 20 19.86 21.65 28.37
C ARG A 20 19.61 20.14 28.32
N ASN A 21 20.51 19.36 28.91
CA ASN A 21 20.18 18.00 29.34
C ASN A 21 19.64 18.08 30.76
N VAL A 22 18.32 17.95 30.93
CA VAL A 22 17.57 17.29 32.03
C VAL A 22 16.07 17.57 31.82
N ASP A 23 15.28 16.50 31.93
CA ASP A 23 13.82 16.35 32.00
C ASP A 23 12.97 16.45 30.70
N GLU A 24 12.23 15.36 30.44
CA GLU A 24 11.33 15.08 29.32
C GLU A 24 10.17 16.10 29.17
N ASP A 25 9.95 16.97 30.16
CA ASP A 25 8.96 18.08 30.16
C ASP A 25 9.49 19.36 29.44
N ASP A 26 10.78 19.41 29.07
CA ASP A 26 11.39 20.58 28.41
C ASP A 26 11.38 20.48 26.87
N ASP A 27 11.29 19.29 26.27
CA ASP A 27 11.34 19.14 24.81
C ASP A 27 10.07 19.60 24.12
N GLU A 28 8.90 19.30 24.69
CA GLU A 28 7.61 19.84 24.21
C GLU A 28 7.58 21.37 24.38
N LYS A 29 8.12 21.91 25.49
CA LYS A 29 8.26 23.37 25.72
C LYS A 29 9.26 24.03 24.76
N LYS A 30 10.37 23.36 24.40
CA LYS A 30 11.34 23.81 23.39
C LYS A 30 10.73 23.80 21.99
N GLN A 31 10.00 22.75 21.62
CA GLN A 31 9.29 22.64 20.35
C GLN A 31 8.23 23.74 20.21
N LEU A 32 7.41 23.93 21.24
CA LEU A 32 6.40 24.99 21.28
C LEU A 32 7.04 26.39 21.15
N LYS A 33 8.19 26.63 21.80
CA LYS A 33 8.96 27.89 21.66
C LYS A 33 9.49 28.10 20.24
N LEU A 34 10.05 27.07 19.61
CA LEU A 34 10.58 27.15 18.25
C LEU A 34 9.47 27.46 17.23
N ILE A 35 8.31 26.83 17.38
CA ILE A 35 7.15 27.07 16.53
C ILE A 35 6.64 28.51 16.71
N ASN A 36 6.61 29.01 17.95
CA ASN A 36 6.19 30.39 18.26
C ASN A 36 7.12 31.48 17.70
N LEU A 37 8.36 31.12 17.32
CA LEU A 37 9.28 32.05 16.64
C LEU A 37 8.93 32.27 15.16
N ASN A 38 7.91 31.57 14.63
CA ASN A 38 7.56 31.57 13.22
C ASN A 38 8.79 31.34 12.32
N PRO A 39 9.41 30.15 12.37
CA PRO A 39 10.68 29.89 11.71
C PRO A 39 10.55 29.81 10.18
N TYR A 40 9.35 29.54 9.66
CA TYR A 40 9.10 29.23 8.26
C TYR A 40 9.53 30.33 7.27
N PRO A 41 9.19 31.63 7.45
CA PRO A 41 9.66 32.67 6.53
C PRO A 41 11.19 32.73 6.40
N GLY A 42 11.91 32.54 7.52
CA GLY A 42 13.37 32.51 7.53
C GLY A 42 13.92 31.29 6.80
N LEU A 43 13.37 30.11 7.08
CA LEU A 43 13.78 28.85 6.47
C LEU A 43 13.47 28.81 4.96
N ILE A 44 12.30 29.30 4.54
CA ILE A 44 11.92 29.38 3.13
C ILE A 44 12.87 30.31 2.37
N ARG A 45 13.28 31.45 2.95
CA ARG A 45 14.29 32.33 2.32
C ARG A 45 15.65 31.65 2.15
N LEU A 46 16.03 30.73 3.04
CA LEU A 46 17.29 29.98 2.92
C LEU A 46 17.26 28.95 1.78
N LEU A 47 16.08 28.59 1.26
CA LEU A 47 15.94 27.70 0.09
C LEU A 47 16.44 28.33 -1.22
N ASP A 48 16.62 29.66 -1.26
CA ASP A 48 17.21 30.40 -2.38
C ASP A 48 18.72 30.61 -2.25
N HIS A 49 19.35 30.06 -1.21
CA HIS A 49 20.78 30.24 -0.98
C HIS A 49 21.62 29.49 -2.04
N SER A 50 22.75 30.08 -2.44
CA SER A 50 23.62 29.49 -3.46
C SER A 50 24.45 28.30 -2.96
N ASP A 51 24.66 28.20 -1.65
CA ASP A 51 25.34 27.07 -0.99
C ASP A 51 24.34 25.93 -0.74
N GLU A 52 24.57 24.80 -1.40
CA GLU A 52 23.74 23.59 -1.29
C GLU A 52 23.65 23.04 0.14
N ASN A 53 24.68 23.24 0.97
CA ASN A 53 24.64 22.79 2.37
C ASN A 53 23.63 23.61 3.17
N VAL A 54 23.58 24.92 2.94
CA VAL A 54 22.61 25.81 3.59
C VAL A 54 21.18 25.45 3.19
N VAL A 55 20.97 25.10 1.90
CA VAL A 55 19.67 24.63 1.41
C VAL A 55 19.30 23.29 2.05
N SER A 56 20.23 22.33 2.10
CA SER A 56 20.03 21.02 2.74
C SER A 56 19.71 21.13 4.24
N ASP A 57 20.38 22.01 4.96
CA ASP A 57 20.14 22.27 6.39
C ASP A 57 18.77 22.94 6.61
N ALA A 58 18.38 23.86 5.73
CA ALA A 58 17.05 24.47 5.76
C ALA A 58 15.95 23.42 5.51
N ILE A 59 16.10 22.55 4.51
CA ILE A 59 15.18 21.44 4.23
C ILE A 59 15.09 20.49 5.43
N SER A 60 16.23 20.12 6.02
CA SER A 60 16.26 19.25 7.20
C SER A 60 15.57 19.88 8.40
N SER A 61 15.71 21.19 8.57
CA SER A 61 15.01 21.95 9.62
C SER A 61 13.51 21.97 9.39
N ILE A 62 13.06 22.21 8.14
CA ILE A 62 11.63 22.15 7.77
C ILE A 62 11.09 20.74 8.03
N TYR A 63 11.81 19.70 7.59
CA TYR A 63 11.45 18.30 7.81
C TYR A 63 11.24 17.99 9.29
N ASN A 64 12.19 18.37 10.16
CA ASN A 64 12.10 18.12 11.59
C ASN A 64 10.91 18.86 12.23
N LEU A 65 10.64 20.10 11.81
CA LEU A 65 9.47 20.85 12.29
C LEU A 65 8.15 20.21 11.85
N LEU A 66 8.08 19.66 10.64
CA LEU A 66 6.91 18.94 10.16
C LEU A 66 6.77 17.56 10.81
N GLN A 67 7.88 16.85 11.06
CA GLN A 67 7.88 15.61 11.83
C GLN A 67 7.24 15.82 13.20
N CYS A 68 7.72 16.81 13.95
CA CYS A 68 7.18 17.16 15.25
C CYS A 68 5.66 17.41 15.19
N GLY A 69 5.20 18.19 14.21
CA GLY A 69 3.76 18.41 14.01
C GLY A 69 2.99 17.13 13.68
N THR A 70 3.58 16.23 12.89
CA THR A 70 2.99 14.94 12.52
C THR A 70 2.86 14.03 13.75
N ASP A 71 3.89 13.95 14.58
CA ASP A 71 3.95 13.06 15.75
C ASP A 71 3.01 13.53 16.87
N THR A 72 2.74 14.83 16.96
CA THR A 72 1.92 15.42 18.03
C THR A 72 0.46 15.64 17.64
N THR A 73 0.02 15.28 16.42
CA THR A 73 -1.36 15.50 15.98
C THR A 73 -1.95 14.30 15.25
N PRO A 74 -3.24 13.99 15.46
CA PRO A 74 -3.94 12.91 14.75
C PRO A 74 -3.74 12.99 13.25
N SER A 75 -3.58 11.84 12.61
CA SER A 75 -3.27 11.77 11.18
C SER A 75 -4.43 12.23 10.29
N ASP A 76 -5.65 12.20 10.81
CA ASP A 76 -6.92 12.49 10.12
C ASP A 76 -7.22 13.99 10.08
N LEU A 77 -6.40 14.77 10.77
CA LEU A 77 -6.47 16.22 10.77
C LEU A 77 -5.43 16.84 9.84
N LEU A 78 -5.81 17.95 9.21
CA LEU A 78 -4.89 18.80 8.46
C LEU A 78 -3.63 19.07 9.29
N HIS A 79 -2.47 18.98 8.64
CA HIS A 79 -1.20 19.17 9.31
C HIS A 79 -1.14 20.53 10.05
N PRO A 80 -0.74 20.59 11.34
CA PRO A 80 -0.82 21.81 12.16
C PRO A 80 0.04 22.97 11.64
N HIS A 81 0.98 22.67 10.75
CA HIS A 81 1.90 23.63 10.13
C HIS A 81 1.55 23.97 8.69
N PHE A 82 0.46 23.42 8.12
CA PHE A 82 0.07 23.67 6.73
C PHE A 82 -0.08 25.17 6.46
N GLU A 83 -0.91 25.86 7.25
CA GLU A 83 -1.16 27.30 7.13
C GLU A 83 0.03 28.18 7.54
N LYS A 84 1.05 27.60 8.20
CA LYS A 84 2.26 28.33 8.63
C LYS A 84 3.28 28.45 7.51
N ILE A 85 3.19 27.59 6.50
CA ILE A 85 4.03 27.66 5.30
C ILE A 85 3.23 28.38 4.22
N SER A 86 3.81 29.43 3.63
CA SER A 86 3.15 30.14 2.53
C SER A 86 3.03 29.25 1.29
N ALA A 87 2.01 29.50 0.46
CA ALA A 87 1.85 28.81 -0.83
C ALA A 87 3.14 28.88 -1.69
N ALA A 88 3.79 30.06 -1.73
CA ALA A 88 5.07 30.24 -2.39
C ALA A 88 6.20 29.38 -1.79
N GLY A 89 6.16 29.09 -0.48
CA GLY A 89 7.09 28.18 0.17
C GLY A 89 6.87 26.72 -0.27
N ILE A 90 5.61 26.30 -0.43
CA ILE A 90 5.26 24.96 -0.94
C ILE A 90 5.70 24.82 -2.41
N GLU A 91 5.42 25.82 -3.24
CA GLU A 91 5.90 25.88 -4.64
C GLU A 91 7.43 25.79 -4.69
N LYS A 92 8.12 26.46 -3.76
CA LYS A 92 9.59 26.40 -3.69
C LYS A 92 10.11 25.01 -3.37
N LEU A 93 9.46 24.28 -2.47
CA LEU A 93 9.79 22.88 -2.20
C LEU A 93 9.60 22.03 -3.46
N LEU A 94 8.52 22.24 -4.21
CA LEU A 94 8.28 21.53 -5.47
C LEU A 94 9.36 21.83 -6.53
N GLU A 95 9.78 23.09 -6.68
CA GLU A 95 10.89 23.45 -7.58
C GLU A 95 12.19 22.72 -7.21
N LEU A 96 12.53 22.69 -5.91
CA LEU A 96 13.73 22.02 -5.43
C LEU A 96 13.65 20.50 -5.62
N PHE A 97 12.47 19.90 -5.41
CA PHE A 97 12.24 18.49 -5.69
C PHE A 97 12.56 18.13 -7.15
N GLN A 98 12.13 18.99 -8.09
CA GLN A 98 12.34 18.82 -9.53
C GLN A 98 13.81 19.02 -9.94
N LYS A 99 14.50 19.98 -9.33
CA LYS A 99 15.92 20.25 -9.58
C LYS A 99 16.85 19.20 -8.96
N SER A 100 16.39 18.50 -7.93
CA SER A 100 17.18 17.48 -7.25
C SER A 100 17.36 16.23 -8.11
N ASN A 101 18.62 15.81 -8.30
CA ASN A 101 18.98 14.55 -8.97
C ASN A 101 18.35 13.33 -8.25
N GLN A 102 18.26 12.19 -8.95
CA GLN A 102 17.55 11.00 -8.45
C GLN A 102 18.14 10.42 -7.14
N ASN A 103 17.26 10.03 -6.22
CA ASN A 103 17.49 9.34 -4.93
C ASN A 103 18.59 9.92 -4.04
N THR A 104 18.43 11.18 -3.63
CA THR A 104 19.23 11.78 -2.55
C THR A 104 18.38 11.94 -1.29
N LYS A 105 19.00 11.83 -0.11
CA LYS A 105 18.34 12.09 1.18
C LYS A 105 17.65 13.46 1.25
N VAL A 106 18.16 14.45 0.51
CA VAL A 106 17.55 15.78 0.42
C VAL A 106 16.24 15.71 -0.37
N LYS A 107 16.24 15.04 -1.53
CA LYS A 107 15.03 14.83 -2.33
C LYS A 107 13.94 14.08 -1.58
N ASP A 108 14.33 13.04 -0.83
CA ASP A 108 13.43 12.28 0.03
C ASP A 108 12.77 13.19 1.07
N LYS A 109 13.57 13.98 1.79
CA LYS A 109 13.06 14.95 2.76
C LYS A 109 12.11 15.97 2.13
N ILE A 110 12.41 16.48 0.93
CA ILE A 110 11.53 17.43 0.24
C ILE A 110 10.17 16.76 -0.05
N ALA A 111 10.19 15.54 -0.60
CA ALA A 111 8.97 14.79 -0.90
C ALA A 111 8.15 14.53 0.38
N LEU A 112 8.81 14.09 1.45
CA LEU A 112 8.18 13.86 2.76
C LEU A 112 7.60 15.16 3.36
N CYS A 113 8.30 16.30 3.24
CA CYS A 113 7.78 17.59 3.68
C CYS A 113 6.49 17.96 2.95
N ILE A 114 6.48 17.85 1.62
CA ILE A 114 5.28 18.14 0.81
C ILE A 114 4.15 17.19 1.21
N GLY A 115 4.41 15.88 1.27
CA GLY A 115 3.37 14.91 1.62
C GLY A 115 2.79 15.13 3.02
N ARG A 116 3.62 15.46 4.02
CA ARG A 116 3.15 15.79 5.38
C ARG A 116 2.26 17.01 5.43
N LEU A 117 2.59 18.05 4.67
CA LEU A 117 1.78 19.26 4.62
C LEU A 117 0.38 18.95 4.12
N PHE A 118 0.28 18.13 3.07
CA PHE A 118 -0.99 17.73 2.47
C PHE A 118 -1.67 16.54 3.17
N ARG A 119 -1.23 16.16 4.38
CA ARG A 119 -1.97 15.20 5.20
C ARG A 119 -3.41 15.68 5.41
N ALA A 120 -4.37 14.78 5.20
CA ALA A 120 -5.81 15.07 5.26
C ALA A 120 -6.25 16.29 4.41
N LYS A 121 -5.46 16.66 3.38
CA LYS A 121 -5.79 17.69 2.41
C LYS A 121 -5.55 17.25 0.97
N GLU A 122 -6.49 17.57 0.09
CA GLU A 122 -6.29 17.32 -1.34
C GLU A 122 -5.16 18.19 -1.94
N ILE A 123 -4.27 17.55 -2.69
CA ILE A 123 -3.28 18.23 -3.54
C ILE A 123 -3.95 18.62 -4.86
N GLN A 124 -4.36 19.88 -5.02
CA GLN A 124 -4.99 20.32 -6.27
C GLN A 124 -3.99 20.43 -7.44
N ASN A 125 -2.70 20.57 -7.15
CA ASN A 125 -1.67 20.68 -8.18
C ASN A 125 -1.37 19.31 -8.80
N GLN A 126 -1.79 19.10 -10.05
CA GLN A 126 -1.62 17.85 -10.77
C GLN A 126 -0.15 17.40 -10.89
N GLN A 127 0.77 18.34 -11.12
CA GLN A 127 2.19 18.04 -11.23
C GLN A 127 2.77 17.53 -9.90
N MET A 128 2.30 18.08 -8.79
CA MET A 128 2.67 17.62 -7.45
C MET A 128 2.08 16.23 -7.16
N LYS A 129 0.81 15.99 -7.52
CA LYS A 129 0.19 14.66 -7.44
C LYS A 129 1.03 13.62 -8.18
N GLU A 130 1.33 13.85 -9.46
CA GLU A 130 2.05 12.86 -10.28
C GLU A 130 3.50 12.65 -9.81
N GLN A 131 4.26 13.73 -9.60
CA GLN A 131 5.69 13.62 -9.39
C GLN A 131 6.05 13.30 -7.94
N VAL A 132 5.40 13.97 -6.97
CA VAL A 132 5.74 13.81 -5.56
C VAL A 132 5.13 12.54 -4.99
N ILE A 133 3.85 12.26 -5.26
CA ILE A 133 3.21 11.02 -4.78
C ILE A 133 3.84 9.80 -5.47
N GLY A 134 4.06 9.86 -6.78
CA GLY A 134 4.76 8.78 -7.50
C GLY A 134 6.14 8.49 -6.92
N TYR A 135 6.88 9.52 -6.52
CA TYR A 135 8.17 9.35 -5.86
C TYR A 135 8.06 8.79 -4.43
N LEU A 136 7.13 9.27 -3.62
CA LEU A 136 6.85 8.71 -2.30
C LEU A 136 6.54 7.21 -2.40
N ILE A 137 5.67 6.82 -3.33
CA ILE A 137 5.38 5.39 -3.59
C ILE A 137 6.65 4.62 -3.96
N SER A 138 7.55 5.21 -4.75
CA SER A 138 8.81 4.55 -5.11
C SER A 138 9.76 4.32 -3.92
N LEU A 139 9.69 5.17 -2.88
CA LEU A 139 10.46 5.00 -1.64
C LEU A 139 10.01 3.78 -0.82
N LEU A 140 8.85 3.20 -1.11
CA LEU A 140 8.41 1.96 -0.45
C LEU A 140 9.22 0.73 -0.89
N TYR A 141 10.06 0.86 -1.92
CA TYR A 141 10.80 -0.25 -2.54
C TYR A 141 12.32 -0.05 -2.52
N VAL A 142 12.84 0.97 -1.83
CA VAL A 142 14.30 1.20 -1.73
C VAL A 142 14.91 0.39 -0.58
N PRO A 143 16.19 0.02 -0.63
CA PRO A 143 16.86 -0.72 0.46
C PRO A 143 17.22 0.18 1.67
N ASP A 144 16.44 1.24 1.93
CA ASP A 144 16.60 2.14 3.07
C ASP A 144 15.33 2.09 3.92
N GLN A 145 15.41 1.41 5.06
CA GLN A 145 14.28 1.21 5.97
C GLN A 145 13.70 2.54 6.45
N TRP A 146 14.55 3.55 6.69
CA TRP A 146 14.07 4.87 7.10
C TRP A 146 13.18 5.48 6.01
N ALA A 147 13.58 5.38 4.74
CA ALA A 147 12.80 5.91 3.63
C ALA A 147 11.46 5.17 3.47
N ILE A 148 11.45 3.85 3.65
CA ILE A 148 10.22 3.03 3.63
C ILE A 148 9.28 3.50 4.74
N ASP A 149 9.73 3.51 6.00
CA ASP A 149 8.88 3.83 7.16
C ASP A 149 8.29 5.24 7.04
N GLN A 150 9.12 6.22 6.67
CA GLN A 150 8.65 7.60 6.52
C GLN A 150 7.66 7.74 5.35
N SER A 151 7.89 7.03 4.24
CA SER A 151 6.97 7.07 3.11
C SER A 151 5.63 6.42 3.43
N GLN A 152 5.62 5.29 4.16
CA GLN A 152 4.38 4.65 4.62
C GLN A 152 3.51 5.60 5.44
N ILE A 153 4.10 6.28 6.43
CA ILE A 153 3.40 7.25 7.29
C ILE A 153 2.80 8.38 6.44
N VAL A 154 3.59 8.93 5.52
CA VAL A 154 3.15 10.04 4.68
C VAL A 154 2.04 9.61 3.72
N CYS A 155 2.19 8.45 3.07
CA CYS A 155 1.16 7.89 2.20
C CYS A 155 -0.13 7.65 2.97
N MET A 156 -0.08 7.05 4.17
CA MET A 156 -1.26 6.88 5.02
C MET A 156 -1.94 8.21 5.35
N GLY A 157 -1.17 9.25 5.68
CA GLY A 157 -1.72 10.57 5.99
C GLY A 157 -2.37 11.28 4.79
N LEU A 158 -1.85 11.06 3.58
CA LEU A 158 -2.44 11.59 2.34
C LEU A 158 -3.79 10.95 1.99
N VAL A 159 -4.07 9.75 2.51
CA VAL A 159 -5.31 9.01 2.29
C VAL A 159 -6.47 9.53 3.17
N GLN A 160 -6.19 10.29 4.23
CA GLN A 160 -7.17 10.65 5.26
C GLN A 160 -7.95 11.96 5.00
N ASN A 161 -8.12 12.38 3.74
CA ASN A 161 -8.86 13.60 3.41
C ASN A 161 -10.35 13.50 3.83
N GLU A 162 -10.80 14.39 4.73
CA GLU A 162 -12.20 14.46 5.24
C GLU A 162 -13.24 14.87 4.18
N ASP A 163 -12.81 15.48 3.07
CA ASP A 163 -13.68 15.73 1.91
C ASP A 163 -13.83 14.44 1.09
N HIS A 164 -14.81 13.59 1.46
CA HIS A 164 -15.21 12.44 0.65
C HIS A 164 -15.76 12.84 -0.73
N PRO A 165 -15.73 11.94 -1.73
CA PRO A 165 -14.58 11.34 -2.39
C PRO A 165 -14.39 12.01 -3.76
N ASP A 166 -13.20 12.52 -4.07
CA ASP A 166 -12.80 12.41 -5.47
C ASP A 166 -12.55 10.91 -5.71
N GLU A 167 -13.24 10.32 -6.70
CA GLU A 167 -13.11 8.91 -7.08
C GLU A 167 -11.62 8.54 -7.27
N ASN A 168 -10.81 9.54 -7.64
CA ASN A 168 -9.36 9.46 -7.78
C ASN A 168 -8.62 9.22 -6.45
N VAL A 169 -8.96 9.88 -5.33
CA VAL A 169 -8.22 9.72 -4.06
C VAL A 169 -8.51 8.36 -3.42
N VAL A 170 -9.78 7.93 -3.41
CA VAL A 170 -10.14 6.57 -2.96
C VAL A 170 -9.48 5.54 -3.87
N SER A 171 -9.50 5.75 -5.19
CA SER A 171 -8.79 4.90 -6.16
C SER A 171 -7.29 4.82 -5.89
N ASP A 172 -6.62 5.93 -5.61
CA ASP A 172 -5.18 6.00 -5.36
C ASP A 172 -4.80 5.31 -4.04
N SER A 173 -5.63 5.49 -3.02
CA SER A 173 -5.50 4.84 -1.71
C SER A 173 -5.63 3.32 -1.83
N ILE A 174 -6.69 2.87 -2.50
CA ILE A 174 -6.92 1.45 -2.78
C ILE A 174 -5.80 0.88 -3.65
N SER A 175 -5.28 1.63 -4.60
CA SER A 175 -4.13 1.21 -5.41
C SER A 175 -2.87 1.01 -4.58
N SER A 176 -2.64 1.88 -3.60
CA SER A 176 -1.50 1.78 -2.69
C SER A 176 -1.61 0.56 -1.77
N ILE A 177 -2.79 0.33 -1.18
CA ILE A 177 -3.08 -0.88 -0.39
C ILE A 177 -2.93 -2.13 -1.24
N TYR A 178 -3.46 -2.12 -2.46
CA TYR A 178 -3.33 -3.24 -3.39
C TYR A 178 -1.87 -3.57 -3.70
N ASN A 179 -1.04 -2.56 -3.96
CA ASN A 179 0.39 -2.78 -4.23
C ASN A 179 1.14 -3.32 -3.00
N LEU A 180 0.81 -2.82 -1.80
CA LEU A 180 1.37 -3.34 -0.55
C LEU A 180 1.03 -4.83 -0.36
N LEU A 181 -0.24 -5.20 -0.56
CA LEU A 181 -0.69 -6.59 -0.42
C LEU A 181 -0.20 -7.49 -1.57
N GLN A 182 -0.02 -6.94 -2.77
CA GLN A 182 0.65 -7.64 -3.88
C GLN A 182 2.07 -8.02 -3.46
N CYS A 183 2.83 -7.06 -2.96
CA CYS A 183 4.21 -7.27 -2.54
C CYS A 183 4.29 -8.33 -1.44
N GLY A 184 3.41 -8.26 -0.43
CA GLY A 184 3.29 -9.30 0.58
C GLY A 184 3.01 -10.68 -0.02
N THR A 185 2.10 -10.75 -0.99
CA THR A 185 1.75 -11.99 -1.69
C THR A 185 2.92 -12.57 -2.49
N ASP A 186 3.68 -11.74 -3.19
CA ASP A 186 4.80 -12.16 -4.05
C ASP A 186 6.04 -12.57 -3.25
N THR A 187 6.19 -12.02 -2.05
CA THR A 187 7.39 -12.20 -1.21
C THR A 187 7.24 -13.26 -0.13
N THR A 188 6.04 -13.84 0.03
CA THR A 188 5.78 -14.83 1.07
C THR A 188 4.97 -16.04 0.55
N PRO A 189 5.21 -17.25 1.08
CA PRO A 189 4.51 -18.46 0.65
C PRO A 189 2.97 -18.35 0.70
N SER A 190 2.29 -18.96 -0.27
CA SER A 190 0.83 -18.89 -0.44
C SER A 190 0.04 -19.71 0.59
N ASP A 191 0.70 -20.67 1.23
CA ASP A 191 0.18 -21.56 2.28
C ASP A 191 0.24 -20.91 3.67
N LEU A 192 0.83 -19.72 3.78
CA LEU A 192 0.89 -18.95 5.02
C LEU A 192 -0.11 -17.79 5.00
N LEU A 193 -0.59 -17.41 6.18
CA LEU A 193 -1.36 -16.17 6.35
C LEU A 193 -0.61 -14.96 5.76
N HIS A 194 -1.35 -14.01 5.20
CA HIS A 194 -0.75 -12.81 4.63
C HIS A 194 0.03 -11.99 5.70
N PRO A 195 1.27 -11.52 5.41
CA PRO A 195 2.13 -10.86 6.42
C PRO A 195 1.54 -9.58 7.02
N HIS A 196 0.64 -8.91 6.29
CA HIS A 196 -0.05 -7.71 6.75
C HIS A 196 -1.45 -7.95 7.33
N PHE A 197 -1.88 -9.22 7.48
CA PHE A 197 -3.23 -9.53 7.95
C PHE A 197 -3.51 -8.93 9.33
N GLU A 198 -2.67 -9.24 10.31
CA GLU A 198 -2.89 -8.84 11.71
C GLU A 198 -2.88 -7.31 11.86
N ILE A 199 -1.88 -6.63 11.28
CA ILE A 199 -1.76 -5.17 11.36
C ILE A 199 -2.97 -4.45 10.72
N ILE A 200 -3.49 -4.98 9.61
CA ILE A 200 -4.66 -4.39 8.95
C ILE A 200 -5.94 -4.68 9.73
N GLN A 201 -6.05 -5.86 10.36
CA GLN A 201 -7.18 -6.21 11.20
C GLN A 201 -7.23 -5.40 12.51
N GLU A 202 -6.08 -5.11 13.12
CA GLU A 202 -5.97 -4.31 14.35
C GLU A 202 -6.54 -2.89 14.18
N GLU A 203 -6.53 -2.34 12.97
CA GLU A 203 -7.01 -1.01 12.63
C GLU A 203 -8.44 -0.99 12.02
N ASP A 204 -9.20 -2.08 12.18
CA ASP A 204 -10.50 -2.32 11.52
C ASP A 204 -10.43 -2.16 9.99
N GLY A 205 -9.26 -2.38 9.40
CA GLY A 205 -8.99 -2.13 8.00
C GLY A 205 -9.74 -3.07 7.09
N ILE A 206 -9.97 -4.32 7.53
CA ILE A 206 -10.71 -5.33 6.76
C ILE A 206 -12.20 -4.94 6.67
N GLU A 207 -12.79 -4.51 7.77
CA GLU A 207 -14.16 -4.03 7.85
C GLU A 207 -14.35 -2.78 6.98
N LYS A 208 -13.41 -1.84 7.04
CA LYS A 208 -13.42 -0.63 6.19
C LYS A 208 -13.32 -0.99 4.71
N LEU A 209 -12.48 -1.96 4.32
CA LEU A 209 -12.41 -2.45 2.93
C LEU A 209 -13.74 -3.08 2.50
N LEU A 210 -14.41 -3.84 3.37
CA LEU A 210 -15.72 -4.41 3.09
C LEU A 210 -16.79 -3.33 2.89
N GLU A 211 -16.82 -2.31 3.74
CA GLU A 211 -17.73 -1.17 3.57
C GLU A 211 -17.49 -0.44 2.25
N LEU A 212 -16.22 -0.21 1.89
CA LEU A 212 -15.85 0.43 0.62
C LEU A 212 -16.26 -0.43 -0.58
N PHE A 213 -16.11 -1.75 -0.48
CA PHE A 213 -16.56 -2.69 -1.51
C PHE A 213 -18.07 -2.58 -1.74
N GLN A 214 -18.86 -2.48 -0.67
CA GLN A 214 -20.32 -2.34 -0.71
C GLN A 214 -20.76 -0.99 -1.27
N LYS A 215 -20.07 0.10 -0.90
CA LYS A 215 -20.33 1.46 -1.39
C LYS A 215 -19.91 1.67 -2.85
N SER A 216 -19.00 0.85 -3.37
CA SER A 216 -18.52 0.94 -4.75
C SER A 216 -19.52 0.36 -5.76
N ASN A 217 -19.77 1.10 -6.85
CA ASN A 217 -20.59 0.63 -7.97
C ASN A 217 -20.01 -0.65 -8.61
N GLN A 218 -20.86 -1.47 -9.25
CA GLN A 218 -20.40 -2.70 -9.92
C GLN A 218 -19.48 -2.38 -11.13
N ASN A 219 -18.41 -3.17 -11.33
CA ASN A 219 -17.44 -3.08 -12.43
C ASN A 219 -16.59 -1.79 -12.50
N THR A 220 -16.03 -1.34 -11.38
CA THR A 220 -14.95 -0.33 -11.39
C THR A 220 -13.62 -0.98 -11.02
N LYS A 221 -12.51 -0.50 -11.62
CA LYS A 221 -11.14 -0.96 -11.28
C LYS A 221 -10.83 -0.82 -9.78
N VAL A 222 -11.49 0.12 -9.10
CA VAL A 222 -11.38 0.32 -7.65
C VAL A 222 -12.01 -0.84 -6.90
N LYS A 223 -13.23 -1.24 -7.29
CA LYS A 223 -13.93 -2.38 -6.68
C LYS A 223 -13.17 -3.69 -6.87
N ASP A 224 -12.57 -3.89 -8.05
CA ASP A 224 -11.73 -5.06 -8.34
C ASP A 224 -10.54 -5.11 -7.38
N LYS A 225 -9.81 -4.00 -7.24
CA LYS A 225 -8.69 -3.91 -6.30
C LYS A 225 -9.11 -4.15 -4.86
N ILE A 226 -10.23 -3.60 -4.40
CA ILE A 226 -10.73 -3.86 -3.04
C ILE A 226 -11.00 -5.36 -2.84
N ALA A 227 -11.67 -6.01 -3.79
CA ALA A 227 -11.94 -7.44 -3.72
C ALA A 227 -10.65 -8.26 -3.66
N LEU A 228 -9.66 -7.91 -4.50
CA LEU A 228 -8.34 -8.55 -4.53
C LEU A 228 -7.58 -8.34 -3.21
N CYS A 229 -7.64 -7.14 -2.62
CA CYS A 229 -7.04 -6.85 -1.31
C CYS A 229 -7.61 -7.76 -0.22
N ILE A 230 -8.95 -7.83 -0.11
CA ILE A 230 -9.62 -8.67 0.88
C ILE A 230 -9.25 -10.14 0.65
N GLY A 231 -9.31 -10.63 -0.59
CA GLY A 231 -8.97 -12.01 -0.88
C GLY A 231 -7.52 -12.37 -0.56
N ARG A 232 -6.56 -11.47 -0.79
CA ARG A 232 -5.14 -11.68 -0.42
C ARG A 232 -4.94 -11.78 1.09
N LEU A 233 -5.58 -10.90 1.84
CA LEU A 233 -5.51 -10.90 3.30
C LEU A 233 -5.94 -12.27 3.85
N PHE A 234 -7.01 -12.83 3.30
CA PHE A 234 -7.56 -14.12 3.72
C PHE A 234 -6.93 -15.34 3.04
N ARG A 235 -5.78 -15.22 2.35
CA ARG A 235 -5.10 -16.43 1.87
C ARG A 235 -4.71 -17.32 3.07
N ALA A 236 -4.82 -18.64 2.92
CA ALA A 236 -4.56 -19.62 3.98
C ALA A 236 -5.30 -19.32 5.31
N LYS A 237 -6.41 -18.56 5.26
CA LYS A 237 -7.28 -18.27 6.40
C LYS A 237 -8.76 -18.38 6.02
N GLU A 238 -9.55 -19.01 6.88
CA GLU A 238 -10.99 -19.02 6.70
C GLU A 238 -11.61 -17.62 6.92
N ILE A 239 -12.40 -17.15 5.94
CA ILE A 239 -13.26 -15.97 6.08
C ILE A 239 -14.48 -16.37 6.91
N GLN A 240 -14.56 -16.04 8.20
CA GLN A 240 -15.76 -16.37 9.00
C GLN A 240 -16.99 -15.52 8.64
N ASN A 241 -16.78 -14.34 8.05
CA ASN A 241 -17.84 -13.40 7.73
C ASN A 241 -18.65 -13.87 6.51
N GLN A 242 -19.90 -14.28 6.74
CA GLN A 242 -20.80 -14.79 5.70
C GLN A 242 -21.07 -13.78 4.57
N GLN A 243 -21.21 -12.50 4.89
CA GLN A 243 -21.42 -11.47 3.87
C GLN A 243 -20.20 -11.30 2.98
N MET A 244 -18.99 -11.42 3.55
CA MET A 244 -17.75 -11.38 2.80
C MET A 244 -17.59 -12.64 1.92
N LYS A 245 -17.93 -13.83 2.43
CA LYS A 245 -17.99 -15.07 1.63
C LYS A 245 -18.92 -14.89 0.41
N GLU A 246 -20.13 -14.41 0.62
CA GLU A 246 -21.12 -14.30 -0.46
C GLU A 246 -20.79 -13.19 -1.47
N GLN A 247 -20.47 -12.00 -0.99
CA GLN A 247 -20.36 -10.82 -1.85
C GLN A 247 -18.97 -10.66 -2.46
N VAL A 248 -17.91 -10.86 -1.68
CA VAL A 248 -16.53 -10.62 -2.14
C VAL A 248 -16.01 -11.80 -2.93
N ILE A 249 -16.19 -13.04 -2.44
CA ILE A 249 -15.77 -14.23 -3.20
C ILE A 249 -16.60 -14.37 -4.48
N GLY A 250 -17.93 -14.17 -4.39
CA GLY A 250 -18.79 -14.18 -5.57
C GLY A 250 -18.35 -13.18 -6.65
N TYR A 251 -17.86 -12.01 -6.24
CA TYR A 251 -17.31 -11.01 -7.16
C TYR A 251 -15.93 -11.39 -7.70
N LEU A 252 -15.02 -11.91 -6.87
CA LEU A 252 -13.72 -12.44 -7.33
C LEU A 252 -13.89 -13.55 -8.37
N ILE A 253 -14.89 -14.42 -8.18
CA ILE A 253 -15.25 -15.46 -9.16
C ILE A 253 -15.76 -14.83 -10.45
N SER A 254 -16.58 -13.77 -10.38
CA SER A 254 -17.10 -13.12 -11.58
C SER A 254 -16.00 -12.46 -12.43
N LEU A 255 -14.93 -11.96 -11.79
CA LEU A 255 -13.73 -11.44 -12.46
C LEU A 255 -12.95 -12.49 -13.26
N LEU A 256 -13.20 -13.79 -13.07
CA LEU A 256 -12.62 -14.84 -13.92
C LEU A 256 -13.25 -14.89 -15.32
N TYR A 257 -14.38 -14.23 -15.52
CA TYR A 257 -15.18 -14.28 -16.76
C TYR A 257 -15.27 -12.92 -17.47
N VAL A 258 -14.55 -11.90 -16.99
CA VAL A 258 -14.54 -10.57 -17.64
C VAL A 258 -13.54 -10.51 -18.81
N PRO A 259 -13.70 -9.59 -19.78
CA PRO A 259 -12.76 -9.48 -20.90
C PRO A 259 -11.36 -8.93 -20.52
N ASP A 260 -11.19 -8.44 -19.29
CA ASP A 260 -9.94 -7.86 -18.82
C ASP A 260 -8.99 -8.96 -18.30
N GLN A 261 -7.93 -9.23 -19.06
CA GLN A 261 -6.95 -10.28 -18.73
C GLN A 261 -6.27 -10.01 -17.39
N TRP A 262 -6.02 -8.75 -17.05
CA TRP A 262 -5.42 -8.40 -15.76
C TRP A 262 -6.34 -8.85 -14.61
N ALA A 263 -7.63 -8.55 -14.68
CA ALA A 263 -8.59 -8.96 -13.66
C ALA A 263 -8.68 -10.48 -13.53
N ILE A 264 -8.63 -11.21 -14.66
CA ILE A 264 -8.61 -12.69 -14.67
C ILE A 264 -7.36 -13.20 -13.92
N ASP A 265 -6.17 -12.78 -14.33
CA ASP A 265 -4.89 -13.27 -13.78
C ASP A 265 -4.81 -13.01 -12.27
N GLN A 266 -5.19 -11.80 -11.85
CA GLN A 266 -5.16 -11.42 -10.44
C GLN A 266 -6.17 -12.21 -9.60
N SER A 267 -7.37 -12.43 -10.13
CA SER A 267 -8.42 -13.17 -9.42
C SER A 267 -8.07 -14.66 -9.32
N GLN A 268 -7.41 -15.25 -10.32
CA GLN A 268 -6.89 -16.62 -10.25
C GLN A 268 -5.91 -16.80 -9.10
N ILE A 269 -4.92 -15.91 -8.98
CA ILE A 269 -3.93 -15.95 -7.88
C ILE A 269 -4.61 -15.88 -6.53
N VAL A 270 -5.55 -14.92 -6.37
CA VAL A 270 -6.27 -14.73 -5.11
C VAL A 270 -7.13 -15.95 -4.76
N CYS A 271 -7.89 -16.50 -5.72
CA CYS A 271 -8.69 -17.70 -5.52
C CYS A 271 -7.82 -18.91 -5.15
N MET A 272 -6.64 -19.09 -5.76
CA MET A 272 -5.71 -20.15 -5.37
C MET A 272 -5.22 -20.00 -3.93
N GLY A 273 -4.93 -18.76 -3.49
CA GLY A 273 -4.53 -18.47 -2.11
C GLY A 273 -5.63 -18.74 -1.08
N LEU A 274 -6.88 -18.43 -1.41
CA LEU A 274 -8.04 -18.70 -0.55
C LEU A 274 -8.30 -20.21 -0.36
N VAL A 275 -7.87 -21.05 -1.30
CA VAL A 275 -8.04 -22.51 -1.27
C VAL A 275 -6.90 -23.22 -0.51
N GLN A 276 -5.81 -22.52 -0.16
CA GLN A 276 -4.67 -23.09 0.58
C GLN A 276 -4.92 -23.29 2.09
N ASN A 277 -6.16 -23.20 2.55
CA ASN A 277 -6.50 -23.46 3.95
C ASN A 277 -6.20 -24.93 4.30
N GLU A 278 -5.14 -25.17 5.09
CA GLU A 278 -4.67 -26.52 5.48
C GLU A 278 -5.66 -27.29 6.35
N ASP A 279 -6.69 -26.65 6.90
CA ASP A 279 -7.77 -27.30 7.63
C ASP A 279 -9.09 -27.00 6.94
N HIS A 280 -9.78 -28.00 6.37
CA HIS A 280 -11.18 -28.30 6.74
C HIS A 280 -11.81 -29.51 5.98
N PRO A 281 -12.69 -30.28 6.67
CA PRO A 281 -13.47 -31.40 6.15
C PRO A 281 -14.82 -31.02 5.49
N ASP A 282 -14.99 -29.79 4.98
CA ASP A 282 -16.25 -29.36 4.34
C ASP A 282 -16.26 -29.70 2.84
N GLU A 283 -16.95 -30.78 2.49
CA GLU A 283 -17.09 -31.27 1.12
C GLU A 283 -17.67 -30.24 0.13
N ASN A 284 -18.46 -29.27 0.60
CA ASN A 284 -19.08 -28.30 -0.31
C ASN A 284 -18.04 -27.32 -0.88
N VAL A 285 -17.09 -26.89 -0.05
CA VAL A 285 -16.02 -25.98 -0.47
C VAL A 285 -15.04 -26.70 -1.40
N VAL A 286 -14.76 -27.98 -1.14
CA VAL A 286 -13.96 -28.84 -2.02
C VAL A 286 -14.65 -29.03 -3.38
N SER A 287 -15.97 -29.23 -3.37
CA SER A 287 -16.80 -29.34 -4.59
C SER A 287 -16.81 -28.07 -5.43
N ASP A 288 -16.94 -26.90 -4.81
CA ASP A 288 -16.93 -25.62 -5.52
C ASP A 288 -15.53 -25.34 -6.10
N SER A 289 -14.49 -25.63 -5.33
CA SER A 289 -13.09 -25.42 -5.74
C SER A 289 -12.69 -26.32 -6.92
N ILE A 290 -13.05 -27.62 -6.89
CA ILE A 290 -12.77 -28.52 -8.02
C ILE A 290 -13.58 -28.15 -9.27
N SER A 291 -14.80 -27.62 -9.08
CA SER A 291 -15.63 -27.13 -10.18
C SER A 291 -15.04 -25.87 -10.84
N SER A 292 -14.42 -24.98 -10.07
CA SER A 292 -13.68 -23.84 -10.59
C SER A 292 -12.44 -24.25 -11.39
N ILE A 293 -11.68 -25.25 -10.90
CA ILE A 293 -10.54 -25.81 -11.63
C ILE A 293 -11.00 -26.47 -12.94
N TYR A 294 -12.11 -27.21 -12.90
CA TYR A 294 -12.70 -27.82 -14.09
C TYR A 294 -13.06 -26.77 -15.16
N ASN A 295 -13.70 -25.67 -14.75
CA ASN A 295 -14.06 -24.60 -15.68
C ASN A 295 -12.82 -23.90 -16.27
N LEU A 296 -11.76 -23.70 -15.48
CA LEU A 296 -10.48 -23.17 -15.95
C LEU A 296 -9.83 -24.07 -17.01
N LEU A 297 -9.82 -25.37 -16.74
CA LEU A 297 -9.28 -26.38 -17.67
C LEU A 297 -10.10 -26.45 -18.95
N LEU A 298 -11.44 -26.45 -18.85
CA LEU A 298 -12.31 -26.44 -20.01
C LEU A 298 -12.08 -25.21 -20.90
N PHE A 299 -11.80 -24.04 -20.31
CA PHE A 299 -11.44 -22.85 -21.07
C PHE A 299 -10.09 -23.00 -21.81
N GLY A 300 -9.09 -23.58 -21.15
CA GLY A 300 -7.79 -23.88 -21.77
C GLY A 300 -7.92 -24.76 -23.02
N THR A 301 -8.83 -25.74 -23.03
CA THR A 301 -9.09 -26.58 -24.21
C THR A 301 -9.66 -25.83 -25.41
N ASN A 302 -10.34 -24.69 -25.19
CA ASN A 302 -10.87 -23.85 -26.28
C ASN A 302 -9.81 -22.93 -26.90
N THR A 303 -8.64 -22.82 -26.26
CA THR A 303 -7.58 -21.88 -26.66
C THR A 303 -6.34 -22.59 -27.21
N SER A 304 -6.32 -23.92 -27.27
CA SER A 304 -5.20 -24.70 -27.78
C SER A 304 -5.64 -25.97 -28.52
N PRO A 305 -4.91 -26.41 -29.57
CA PRO A 305 -5.28 -27.59 -30.34
C PRO A 305 -5.10 -28.88 -29.53
N LEU A 306 -5.99 -29.86 -29.77
CA LEU A 306 -6.11 -31.12 -28.99
C LEU A 306 -4.86 -32.01 -28.97
N ASP A 307 -3.91 -31.78 -29.87
CA ASP A 307 -2.65 -32.52 -30.00
C ASP A 307 -1.47 -31.85 -29.27
N SER A 308 -1.73 -30.78 -28.53
CA SER A 308 -0.74 -30.05 -27.72
C SER A 308 -0.98 -30.20 -26.21
N GLN A 309 0.09 -30.12 -25.41
CA GLN A 309 -0.01 -30.17 -23.95
C GLN A 309 -0.89 -29.01 -23.45
N HIS A 310 -1.81 -29.30 -22.52
CA HIS A 310 -2.76 -28.30 -22.02
C HIS A 310 -2.05 -27.04 -21.49
N PRO A 311 -2.52 -25.81 -21.81
CA PRO A 311 -1.82 -24.56 -21.47
C PRO A 311 -1.47 -24.39 -19.99
N HIS A 312 -2.34 -24.89 -19.11
CA HIS A 312 -2.18 -24.82 -17.66
C HIS A 312 -1.48 -26.05 -17.05
N PHE A 313 -1.09 -27.05 -17.86
CA PHE A 313 -0.51 -28.30 -17.37
C PHE A 313 0.73 -28.06 -16.52
N LYS A 314 1.68 -27.26 -17.02
CA LYS A 314 2.95 -27.03 -16.34
C LYS A 314 2.74 -26.32 -15.00
N GLN A 315 1.92 -25.27 -14.98
CA GLN A 315 1.61 -24.50 -13.77
C GLN A 315 0.88 -25.36 -12.71
N ILE A 316 -0.10 -26.16 -13.13
CA ILE A 316 -0.86 -27.03 -12.22
C ILE A 316 0.02 -28.18 -11.72
N SER A 317 0.92 -28.70 -12.56
CA SER A 317 1.88 -29.73 -12.16
C SER A 317 2.94 -29.21 -11.18
N GLU A 318 3.42 -27.98 -11.35
CA GLU A 318 4.42 -27.36 -10.46
C GLU A 318 3.87 -26.99 -9.07
N ALA A 319 2.55 -26.89 -8.93
CA ALA A 319 1.86 -26.60 -7.67
C ALA A 319 1.30 -27.84 -6.95
N ASP A 320 1.77 -29.05 -7.31
CA ASP A 320 1.24 -30.35 -6.86
C ASP A 320 -0.27 -30.55 -7.12
N GLY A 321 -0.86 -29.75 -8.01
CA GLY A 321 -2.29 -29.73 -8.27
C GLY A 321 -2.78 -31.05 -8.86
N ILE A 322 -1.98 -31.70 -9.71
CA ILE A 322 -2.31 -33.00 -10.30
C ILE A 322 -2.38 -34.08 -9.22
N GLU A 323 -1.39 -34.13 -8.31
CA GLU A 323 -1.36 -35.10 -7.22
C GLU A 323 -2.53 -34.89 -6.26
N LYS A 324 -2.87 -33.63 -5.96
CA LYS A 324 -4.04 -33.28 -5.14
C LYS A 324 -5.37 -33.67 -5.80
N MET A 325 -5.53 -33.47 -7.12
CA MET A 325 -6.72 -33.92 -7.86
C MET A 325 -6.84 -35.45 -7.87
N ILE A 326 -5.73 -36.17 -8.02
CA ILE A 326 -5.71 -37.65 -7.92
C ILE A 326 -6.10 -38.09 -6.51
N LEU A 327 -5.58 -37.44 -5.47
CA LEU A 327 -5.93 -37.74 -4.09
C LEU A 327 -7.40 -37.45 -3.78
N LEU A 328 -7.96 -36.36 -4.32
CA LEU A 328 -9.39 -36.05 -4.23
C LEU A 328 -10.22 -37.14 -4.92
N PHE A 329 -9.90 -37.49 -6.16
CA PHE A 329 -10.57 -38.59 -6.89
C PHE A 329 -10.56 -39.92 -6.12
N LEU A 330 -9.41 -40.29 -5.53
CA LEU A 330 -9.24 -41.55 -4.80
C LEU A 330 -9.91 -41.55 -3.41
N ARG A 331 -10.17 -40.39 -2.80
CA ARG A 331 -10.75 -40.28 -1.45
C ARG A 331 -12.24 -39.93 -1.44
N SER A 332 -12.80 -39.42 -2.55
CA SER A 332 -14.19 -38.96 -2.65
C SER A 332 -15.22 -40.07 -2.93
N ASP A 333 -15.07 -41.27 -2.36
CA ASP A 333 -16.00 -42.39 -2.57
C ASP A 333 -17.44 -42.11 -2.07
N GLN A 334 -17.61 -41.12 -1.20
CA GLN A 334 -18.92 -40.70 -0.68
C GLN A 334 -19.52 -39.48 -1.42
N ASN A 335 -18.73 -38.78 -2.25
CA ASN A 335 -19.18 -37.58 -2.96
C ASN A 335 -18.87 -37.69 -4.46
N GLN A 336 -19.88 -38.17 -5.20
CA GLN A 336 -19.76 -38.47 -6.62
C GLN A 336 -19.42 -37.24 -7.47
N ASN A 337 -19.88 -36.04 -7.09
CA ASN A 337 -19.60 -34.82 -7.83
C ASN A 337 -18.10 -34.45 -7.77
N ILE A 338 -17.51 -34.48 -6.57
CA ILE A 338 -16.07 -34.20 -6.40
C ILE A 338 -15.25 -35.24 -7.16
N LYS A 339 -15.66 -36.51 -7.08
CA LYS A 339 -15.00 -37.61 -7.78
C LYS A 339 -15.04 -37.42 -9.30
N ASP A 340 -16.20 -37.16 -9.87
CA ASP A 340 -16.39 -37.00 -11.32
C ASP A 340 -15.67 -35.74 -11.83
N THR A 341 -15.80 -34.61 -11.13
CA THR A 341 -15.16 -33.35 -11.53
C THR A 341 -13.63 -33.43 -11.39
N SER A 342 -13.10 -34.12 -10.38
CA SER A 342 -11.65 -34.38 -10.27
C SER A 342 -11.15 -35.26 -11.42
N ALA A 343 -11.89 -36.31 -11.78
CA ALA A 343 -11.54 -37.19 -12.90
C ALA A 343 -11.55 -36.44 -14.24
N LEU A 344 -12.53 -35.56 -14.44
CA LEU A 344 -12.62 -34.70 -15.62
C LEU A 344 -11.46 -33.70 -15.70
N CYS A 345 -11.07 -33.08 -14.58
CA CYS A 345 -9.90 -32.20 -14.54
C CYS A 345 -8.62 -32.94 -14.95
N ILE A 346 -8.40 -34.15 -14.40
CA ILE A 346 -7.25 -34.98 -14.74
C ILE A 346 -7.29 -35.36 -16.22
N GLY A 347 -8.45 -35.76 -16.76
CA GLY A 347 -8.60 -36.14 -18.17
C GLY A 347 -8.57 -34.98 -19.17
N ILE A 348 -8.67 -33.72 -18.73
CA ILE A 348 -8.45 -32.56 -19.60
C ILE A 348 -6.95 -32.20 -19.67
N LEU A 349 -6.21 -32.49 -18.59
CA LEU A 349 -4.79 -32.21 -18.50
C LEU A 349 -3.92 -33.21 -19.29
N PHE A 350 -4.38 -34.45 -19.45
CA PHE A 350 -3.70 -35.55 -20.15
C PHE A 350 -4.53 -36.05 -21.31
#